data_AF-A0A928IZ05-F1
#
_entry.id   AF-A0A928IZ05-F1
#
_cell.length_a   1.000
_cell.length_b   1.000
_cell.length_c   1.000
_cell.angle_alpha   90.00
_cell.angle_beta   90.00
_cell.angle_gamma   90.00
#
_symmetry.space_group_name_H-M   'P 1'
#
loop_
_entity.id
_entity.type
_entity.pdbx_description
1 polymer ?
#
loop_
_entity_poly.entity_id
_entity_poly.type
_entity_poly.pdbx_seq_one_letter_code
_entity_poly.pdbx_strand_id
1 'polypeptide(L)'
;MADTYNRQKRPASSTGRTNTQNRRPPQKRRKKKNPNGSLYAFIGLMVIAVIIIGVLLVMVTDRSEPSESSSSISEQESSVVVSQIESSQSVNESSKPEESSTPEVLKNAWKEENGDKYYFDGNGEALKGKAEIDGSIYIFAQDGKMLYNCWQTVDGNEYYLLEDGKAAVGEVEIAGKKCHFSSKGVRFALANPWNSVEVTDTSLLVKLPSAYGHETKGLVHKDCYNDLMAMMDACYSQTGRDVYVISGHRTYNYQKNNYERQVSVYTNQGYSRSEAERLAAEWVAVPGTSEHHLGYAVDIIDTEIWDLVEEQETLKGQQWLMANSWKYGFILRYPKNTKDETGINYEPWHYRYLGKELAKEVYDSGLTLEGYIKSLG
;
A
#
# COMPACT_ATOMS: atom_id res chain seq x y z
N MET A 1 45.01 -32.42 -6.36
CA MET A 1 45.47 -32.73 -7.74
C MET A 1 44.81 -31.68 -8.62
N ALA A 2 45.37 -30.47 -8.75
CA ALA A 2 46.53 -30.10 -9.57
C ALA A 2 46.29 -30.39 -11.06
N ASP A 3 45.96 -29.35 -11.84
CA ASP A 3 46.60 -29.02 -13.14
C ASP A 3 46.02 -27.70 -13.70
N THR A 4 46.61 -26.52 -13.45
CA THR A 4 47.69 -25.81 -14.19
C THR A 4 47.52 -25.57 -15.70
N TYR A 5 47.50 -24.28 -16.04
CA TYR A 5 48.15 -23.59 -17.18
C TYR A 5 47.67 -23.87 -18.63
N ASN A 6 47.16 -22.81 -19.30
CA ASN A 6 47.93 -22.27 -20.43
C ASN A 6 47.65 -20.79 -20.72
N ARG A 7 48.74 -20.06 -20.88
CA ARG A 7 48.87 -18.62 -21.13
C ARG A 7 49.61 -18.52 -22.46
N GLN A 8 49.03 -17.93 -23.50
CA GLN A 8 49.79 -17.62 -24.71
C GLN A 8 49.63 -16.17 -25.16
N LYS A 9 50.81 -15.62 -25.47
CA LYS A 9 51.18 -14.24 -25.74
C LYS A 9 50.85 -13.85 -27.19
N ARG A 10 50.68 -12.54 -27.37
CA ARG A 10 50.76 -11.76 -28.62
C ARG A 10 51.99 -12.09 -29.48
N PRO A 11 51.95 -11.69 -30.76
CA PRO A 11 53.06 -10.97 -31.37
C PRO A 11 52.63 -9.58 -31.91
N ALA A 12 53.63 -8.74 -32.18
CA ALA A 12 53.53 -7.35 -32.63
C ALA A 12 54.24 -7.11 -33.97
N SER A 13 53.92 -5.97 -34.58
CA SER A 13 54.52 -5.28 -35.76
C SER A 13 54.09 -5.82 -37.14
N SER A 14 53.91 -5.02 -38.20
CA SER A 14 54.53 -3.73 -38.56
C SER A 14 53.71 -2.93 -39.61
N THR A 15 53.91 -1.61 -39.57
CA THR A 15 53.97 -0.59 -40.66
C THR A 15 53.03 -0.61 -41.87
N GLY A 16 52.31 0.52 -42.04
CA GLY A 16 51.78 0.99 -43.32
C GLY A 16 51.28 2.44 -43.24
N ARG A 17 52.09 3.39 -43.71
CA ARG A 17 51.75 4.82 -43.88
C ARG A 17 50.97 5.01 -45.18
N THR A 18 49.83 5.70 -45.14
CA THR A 18 49.39 6.57 -46.25
C THR A 18 48.70 7.82 -45.72
N ASN A 19 48.87 8.88 -46.50
CA ASN A 19 48.79 10.29 -46.18
C ASN A 19 47.44 10.85 -46.65
N THR A 20 46.66 11.52 -45.78
CA THR A 20 45.58 12.42 -46.23
C THR A 20 45.43 13.65 -45.33
N GLN A 21 45.57 14.77 -46.04
CA GLN A 21 45.48 16.18 -45.71
C GLN A 21 44.41 16.63 -44.68
N ASN A 22 44.87 17.50 -43.76
CA ASN A 22 44.25 18.71 -43.24
C ASN A 22 42.73 18.92 -43.46
N ARG A 23 41.93 18.72 -42.39
CA ARG A 23 40.68 19.46 -42.16
C ARG A 23 40.58 19.86 -40.69
N ARG A 24 40.54 21.17 -40.42
CA ARG A 24 40.27 21.75 -39.09
C ARG A 24 38.80 21.47 -38.70
N PRO A 25 38.49 21.11 -37.45
CA PRO A 25 37.11 20.97 -37.00
C PRO A 25 36.44 22.35 -36.79
N PRO A 26 35.12 22.47 -37.00
CA PRO A 26 34.41 23.73 -36.85
C PRO A 26 34.24 24.10 -35.37
N GLN A 27 34.53 25.37 -35.03
CA GLN A 27 34.21 25.96 -33.73
C GLN A 27 32.69 25.93 -33.50
N LYS A 28 32.21 25.10 -32.56
CA LYS A 28 30.83 25.18 -32.08
C LYS A 28 30.67 26.44 -31.22
N ARG A 29 29.86 27.38 -31.72
CA ARG A 29 29.35 28.55 -31.00
C ARG A 29 28.77 28.12 -29.64
N ARG A 30 29.30 28.68 -28.54
CA ARG A 30 28.68 28.63 -27.21
C ARG A 30 27.29 29.28 -27.29
N LYS A 31 26.22 28.48 -27.17
CA LYS A 31 24.88 29.02 -26.85
C LYS A 31 24.97 29.67 -25.46
N LYS A 32 24.66 30.97 -25.37
CA LYS A 32 24.44 31.66 -24.10
C LYS A 32 23.33 30.91 -23.35
N LYS A 33 23.66 30.35 -22.17
CA LYS A 33 22.65 29.83 -21.24
C LYS A 33 21.84 31.02 -20.73
N ASN A 34 20.52 30.88 -20.75
CA ASN A 34 19.56 31.79 -20.17
C ASN A 34 19.76 31.78 -18.64
N PRO A 35 20.01 32.91 -17.96
CA PRO A 35 20.41 32.91 -16.54
C PRO A 35 19.25 32.67 -15.56
N ASN A 36 18.00 32.60 -16.03
CA ASN A 36 16.83 32.57 -15.13
C ASN A 36 16.19 31.17 -14.95
N GLY A 37 16.72 30.13 -15.58
CA GLY A 37 16.22 28.75 -15.44
C GLY A 37 16.94 27.90 -14.39
N SER A 38 17.94 28.47 -13.70
CA SER A 38 18.83 27.75 -12.77
C SER A 38 18.61 28.12 -11.30
N LEU A 39 17.73 29.08 -11.00
CA LEU A 39 17.53 29.54 -9.63
C LEU A 39 16.61 28.60 -8.82
N TYR A 40 15.66 27.92 -9.47
CA TYR A 40 14.75 26.98 -8.80
C TYR A 40 15.41 25.62 -8.46
N ALA A 41 16.41 25.19 -9.22
CA ALA A 41 17.15 23.95 -8.94
C ALA A 41 18.18 24.09 -7.80
N PHE A 42 18.66 25.30 -7.52
CA PHE A 42 19.61 25.54 -6.42
C PHE A 42 18.94 25.75 -5.06
N ILE A 43 17.65 26.08 -5.03
CA ILE A 43 16.91 26.26 -3.78
C ILE A 43 16.45 24.91 -3.21
N GLY A 44 16.13 23.92 -4.06
CA GLY A 44 15.76 22.56 -3.64
C GLY A 44 16.90 21.78 -2.98
N LEU A 45 18.15 21.96 -3.43
CA LEU A 45 19.31 21.20 -2.93
C LEU A 45 19.71 21.54 -1.48
N MET A 46 19.38 22.75 -0.99
CA MET A 46 19.69 23.18 0.38
C MET A 46 18.63 22.75 1.40
N VAL A 47 17.46 22.26 0.96
CA VAL A 47 16.33 21.90 1.83
C VAL A 47 16.60 20.60 2.60
N ILE A 48 17.43 19.70 2.06
CA ILE A 48 17.65 18.37 2.66
C ILE A 48 18.89 18.34 3.56
N ALA A 49 19.91 19.15 3.26
CA ALA A 49 21.14 19.23 4.08
C ALA A 49 20.92 19.77 5.51
N VAL A 50 19.83 20.51 5.77
CA VAL A 50 19.53 21.05 7.12
C VAL A 50 18.85 20.02 8.03
N ILE A 51 18.39 18.88 7.49
CA ILE A 51 17.75 17.82 8.27
C ILE A 51 18.76 17.06 9.18
N ILE A 52 20.07 17.14 8.89
CA ILE A 52 21.10 16.31 9.55
C ILE A 52 21.68 16.90 10.86
N ILE A 53 21.51 18.20 11.14
CA ILE A 53 22.16 18.83 12.33
C ILE A 53 21.32 18.69 13.63
N GLY A 54 20.08 18.19 13.57
CA GLY A 54 19.13 18.21 14.70
C GLY A 54 19.02 16.98 15.61
N VAL A 55 19.97 16.03 15.61
CA VAL A 55 19.84 14.73 16.33
C VAL A 55 20.80 14.59 17.53
N LEU A 56 21.07 15.67 18.26
CA LEU A 56 21.86 15.56 19.50
C LEU A 56 21.40 16.52 20.61
N LEU A 57 20.22 16.24 21.22
CA LEU A 57 19.95 16.35 22.66
C LEU A 57 18.45 16.14 22.92
N VAL A 58 18.10 15.12 23.72
CA VAL A 58 17.14 15.13 24.84
C VAL A 58 16.81 13.66 25.15
N MET A 59 17.53 13.13 26.14
CA MET A 59 17.15 11.99 26.97
C MET A 59 16.98 12.54 28.39
N VAL A 60 16.22 11.82 29.23
CA VAL A 60 15.87 12.08 30.66
C VAL A 60 14.61 12.93 30.81
N THR A 61 13.49 12.54 31.43
CA THR A 61 13.01 11.37 32.23
C THR A 61 11.49 11.51 32.31
N ASP A 62 10.72 10.42 32.38
CA ASP A 62 9.99 10.02 33.61
C ASP A 62 9.23 8.69 33.38
N ARG A 63 9.20 7.85 34.41
CA ARG A 63 8.75 6.46 34.41
C ARG A 63 7.84 6.29 35.62
N SER A 64 6.58 5.93 35.42
CA SER A 64 5.70 5.49 36.50
C SER A 64 4.79 4.35 36.02
N GLU A 65 4.86 3.24 36.75
CA GLU A 65 4.09 2.00 36.58
C GLU A 65 2.72 2.11 37.28
N PRO A 66 1.68 1.36 36.88
CA PRO A 66 0.46 1.19 37.66
C PRO A 66 0.43 -0.13 38.46
N SER A 67 -0.20 -0.06 39.63
CA SER A 67 -0.42 -1.16 40.58
C SER A 67 -1.67 -2.01 40.26
N GLU A 68 -1.56 -3.32 40.43
CA GLU A 68 -2.69 -4.27 40.46
C GLU A 68 -3.41 -4.30 41.81
N SER A 69 -4.70 -4.61 41.81
CA SER A 69 -5.32 -5.37 42.90
C SER A 69 -6.48 -6.25 42.41
N SER A 70 -6.47 -7.47 42.93
CA SER A 70 -7.35 -8.61 42.67
C SER A 70 -8.55 -8.66 43.61
N SER A 71 -9.67 -9.28 43.18
CA SER A 71 -10.33 -10.34 43.97
C SER A 71 -11.47 -11.03 43.19
N SER A 72 -11.62 -12.31 43.48
CA SER A 72 -12.34 -13.40 42.80
C SER A 72 -13.63 -13.85 43.53
N ILE A 73 -14.32 -14.86 42.95
CA ILE A 73 -15.30 -15.84 43.55
C ILE A 73 -16.79 -15.38 43.53
N SER A 74 -17.83 -16.16 43.19
CA SER A 74 -18.04 -17.51 42.61
C SER A 74 -19.52 -17.69 42.20
N GLU A 75 -19.77 -18.75 41.43
CA GLU A 75 -21.04 -19.33 40.96
C GLU A 75 -22.01 -19.80 42.06
N GLN A 76 -23.31 -19.93 41.75
CA GLN A 76 -24.01 -21.24 41.66
C GLN A 76 -25.51 -21.12 41.26
N GLU A 77 -25.98 -22.21 40.64
CA GLU A 77 -27.27 -22.48 39.98
C GLU A 77 -28.48 -22.69 40.91
N SER A 78 -29.70 -22.73 40.34
CA SER A 78 -30.50 -23.98 40.25
C SER A 78 -31.93 -23.81 39.66
N SER A 79 -32.38 -24.92 39.09
CA SER A 79 -33.59 -25.33 38.33
C SER A 79 -34.98 -25.17 38.96
N VAL A 80 -36.05 -25.39 38.15
CA VAL A 80 -37.16 -26.39 38.36
C VAL A 80 -38.07 -26.46 37.11
N VAL A 81 -38.72 -27.62 36.89
CA VAL A 81 -39.34 -28.10 35.64
C VAL A 81 -40.83 -28.52 35.85
N VAL A 82 -41.59 -28.56 34.73
CA VAL A 82 -42.74 -29.42 34.32
C VAL A 82 -44.19 -29.02 34.66
N SER A 83 -45.03 -28.92 33.62
CA SER A 83 -46.26 -29.73 33.46
C SER A 83 -46.68 -29.88 31.97
N GLN A 84 -47.05 -31.11 31.60
CA GLN A 84 -47.62 -31.55 30.32
C GLN A 84 -49.16 -31.44 30.32
N ILE A 85 -49.81 -31.56 29.15
CA ILE A 85 -50.85 -32.57 28.82
C ILE A 85 -51.20 -32.56 27.30
N GLU A 86 -51.31 -33.79 26.78
CA GLU A 86 -51.81 -34.39 25.52
C GLU A 86 -53.20 -33.89 25.01
N SER A 87 -53.83 -34.24 23.86
CA SER A 87 -53.63 -35.07 22.65
C SER A 87 -54.89 -34.86 21.76
N SER A 88 -54.79 -35.08 20.44
CA SER A 88 -55.67 -35.96 19.60
C SER A 88 -56.13 -35.43 18.22
N GLN A 89 -56.20 -36.42 17.32
CA GLN A 89 -56.45 -36.54 15.86
C GLN A 89 -57.89 -36.20 15.43
N SER A 90 -58.41 -36.24 14.18
CA SER A 90 -58.08 -36.42 12.73
C SER A 90 -59.36 -35.93 11.97
N VAL A 91 -59.45 -35.70 10.64
CA VAL A 91 -59.78 -36.67 9.56
C VAL A 91 -59.95 -35.89 8.22
N ASN A 92 -59.29 -36.38 7.14
CA ASN A 92 -59.66 -36.52 5.69
C ASN A 92 -60.53 -35.44 4.96
N GLU A 93 -60.40 -35.10 3.67
CA GLU A 93 -60.15 -35.91 2.46
C GLU A 93 -60.03 -35.01 1.20
N SER A 94 -59.38 -35.56 0.16
CA SER A 94 -59.62 -35.37 -1.29
C SER A 94 -58.45 -34.85 -2.13
N SER A 95 -58.15 -35.66 -3.14
CA SER A 95 -56.98 -35.71 -3.99
C SER A 95 -57.24 -35.12 -5.38
N LYS A 96 -56.19 -34.56 -5.99
CA LYS A 96 -56.06 -34.35 -7.44
C LYS A 96 -54.59 -34.59 -7.81
N PRO A 97 -54.27 -35.35 -8.87
CA PRO A 97 -52.89 -35.66 -9.19
C PRO A 97 -52.27 -34.48 -9.94
N GLU A 98 -51.33 -33.78 -9.31
CA GLU A 98 -50.45 -32.85 -10.02
C GLU A 98 -49.32 -33.62 -10.70
N GLU A 99 -49.09 -33.25 -11.95
CA GLU A 99 -48.07 -33.79 -12.83
C GLU A 99 -46.70 -33.79 -12.15
N SER A 100 -46.04 -34.95 -12.26
CA SER A 100 -44.62 -35.12 -11.97
C SER A 100 -43.77 -34.26 -12.92
N SER A 101 -43.69 -32.95 -12.67
CA SER A 101 -42.56 -32.17 -13.15
C SER A 101 -41.35 -32.55 -12.32
N THR A 102 -40.41 -33.30 -12.88
CA THR A 102 -39.06 -33.37 -12.30
C THR A 102 -38.60 -31.94 -12.06
N PRO A 103 -38.26 -31.54 -10.83
CA PRO A 103 -37.84 -30.16 -10.56
C PRO A 103 -36.66 -29.86 -11.47
N GLU A 104 -36.83 -28.86 -12.33
CA GLU A 104 -35.77 -28.39 -13.22
C GLU A 104 -34.64 -27.91 -12.32
N VAL A 105 -33.52 -28.63 -12.34
CA VAL A 105 -32.36 -28.31 -11.51
C VAL A 105 -31.76 -27.02 -12.05
N LEU A 106 -31.97 -25.91 -11.33
CA LEU A 106 -31.36 -24.62 -11.63
C LEU A 106 -29.83 -24.76 -11.57
N LYS A 107 -29.14 -24.41 -12.65
CA LYS A 107 -27.68 -24.53 -12.78
C LYS A 107 -27.10 -23.25 -13.32
N ASN A 108 -26.01 -22.78 -12.70
CA ASN A 108 -25.36 -21.50 -13.02
C ASN A 108 -26.37 -20.35 -13.12
N ALA A 109 -27.29 -20.28 -12.16
CA ALA A 109 -28.47 -19.43 -12.24
C ALA A 109 -28.83 -18.83 -10.89
N TRP A 110 -29.32 -17.59 -10.95
CA TRP A 110 -29.94 -16.92 -9.81
C TRP A 110 -31.33 -17.46 -9.54
N LYS A 111 -31.68 -17.57 -8.26
CA LYS A 111 -33.03 -17.85 -7.78
C LYS A 111 -33.39 -16.83 -6.71
N GLU A 112 -34.61 -16.33 -6.75
CA GLU A 112 -35.18 -15.53 -5.66
C GLU A 112 -36.33 -16.32 -5.02
N GLU A 113 -36.29 -16.44 -3.69
CA GLU A 113 -37.29 -17.16 -2.92
C GLU A 113 -37.54 -16.45 -1.60
N ASN A 114 -38.79 -16.07 -1.33
CA ASN A 114 -39.20 -15.32 -0.13
C ASN A 114 -38.42 -14.02 0.10
N GLY A 115 -37.94 -13.37 -0.97
CA GLY A 115 -37.13 -12.15 -0.92
C GLY A 115 -35.62 -12.37 -0.73
N ASP A 116 -35.19 -13.61 -0.51
CA ASP A 116 -33.78 -13.98 -0.45
C ASP A 116 -33.28 -14.41 -1.85
N LYS A 117 -32.07 -13.99 -2.20
CA LYS A 117 -31.40 -14.38 -3.45
C LYS A 117 -30.37 -15.47 -3.21
N TYR A 118 -30.31 -16.42 -4.14
CA TYR A 118 -29.40 -17.55 -4.14
C TYR A 118 -28.77 -17.68 -5.52
N TYR A 119 -27.56 -18.22 -5.58
CA TYR A 119 -26.95 -18.62 -6.84
C TYR A 119 -26.63 -20.11 -6.80
N PHE A 120 -27.01 -20.85 -7.83
CA PHE A 120 -26.76 -22.28 -7.96
C PHE A 120 -25.61 -22.54 -8.92
N ASP A 121 -24.69 -23.42 -8.55
CA ASP A 121 -23.54 -23.79 -9.36
C ASP A 121 -23.92 -24.72 -10.53
N GLY A 122 -22.93 -25.24 -11.26
CA GLY A 122 -23.15 -26.15 -12.38
C GLY A 122 -23.73 -27.52 -11.98
N ASN A 123 -23.65 -27.88 -10.70
CA ASN A 123 -24.23 -29.10 -10.14
C ASN A 123 -25.66 -28.88 -9.64
N GLY A 124 -26.09 -27.61 -9.53
CA GLY A 124 -27.37 -27.24 -8.95
C GLY A 124 -27.34 -27.16 -7.43
N GLU A 125 -26.16 -26.96 -6.84
CA GLU A 125 -25.99 -26.70 -5.43
C GLU A 125 -25.92 -25.19 -5.18
N ALA A 126 -26.60 -24.71 -4.14
CA ALA A 126 -26.54 -23.29 -3.77
C ALA A 126 -25.14 -22.92 -3.26
N LEU A 127 -24.57 -21.84 -3.79
CA LEU A 127 -23.26 -21.33 -3.38
C LEU A 127 -23.28 -20.86 -1.92
N LYS A 128 -22.11 -20.99 -1.28
CA LYS A 128 -21.84 -20.58 0.10
C LYS A 128 -20.49 -19.89 0.15
N GLY A 129 -20.35 -18.89 1.02
CA GLY A 129 -19.13 -18.11 1.14
C GLY A 129 -18.88 -17.21 -0.07
N LYS A 130 -17.62 -16.82 -0.26
CA LYS A 130 -17.20 -15.90 -1.33
C LYS A 130 -17.18 -16.60 -2.69
N ALA A 131 -17.79 -15.99 -3.70
CA ALA A 131 -17.78 -16.47 -5.07
C ALA A 131 -17.63 -15.32 -6.07
N GLU A 132 -17.03 -15.60 -7.22
CA GLU A 132 -16.98 -14.66 -8.36
C GLU A 132 -18.01 -15.08 -9.40
N ILE A 133 -18.96 -14.18 -9.70
CA ILE A 133 -20.05 -14.40 -10.65
C ILE A 133 -20.04 -13.23 -11.62
N ASP A 134 -19.88 -13.52 -12.91
CA ASP A 134 -19.80 -12.52 -14.00
C ASP A 134 -18.78 -11.37 -13.70
N GLY A 135 -17.65 -11.73 -13.12
CA GLY A 135 -16.56 -10.80 -12.78
C GLY A 135 -16.77 -9.98 -11.50
N SER A 136 -17.91 -10.14 -10.82
CA SER A 136 -18.21 -9.48 -9.55
C SER A 136 -18.08 -10.46 -8.38
N ILE A 137 -17.58 -9.98 -7.25
CA ILE A 137 -17.52 -10.79 -6.02
C ILE A 137 -18.86 -10.70 -5.29
N TYR A 138 -19.38 -11.85 -4.89
CA TYR A 138 -20.54 -12.01 -4.02
C TYR A 138 -20.15 -12.85 -2.80
N ILE A 139 -20.87 -12.68 -1.69
CA ILE A 139 -20.69 -13.52 -0.50
C ILE A 139 -22.05 -14.05 -0.07
N PHE A 140 -22.13 -15.36 0.12
CA PHE A 140 -23.33 -16.08 0.53
C PHE A 140 -23.16 -16.61 1.97
N ALA A 141 -24.25 -16.57 2.74
CA ALA A 141 -24.33 -17.18 4.06
C ALA A 141 -24.27 -18.72 3.97
N GLN A 142 -24.19 -19.40 5.12
CA GLN A 142 -24.06 -20.86 5.19
C GLN A 142 -25.33 -21.61 4.76
N ASP A 143 -26.48 -20.94 4.79
CA ASP A 143 -27.75 -21.41 4.25
C ASP A 143 -27.93 -21.06 2.76
N GLY A 144 -26.94 -20.42 2.13
CA GLY A 144 -26.91 -20.08 0.71
C GLY A 144 -27.49 -18.71 0.36
N LYS A 145 -27.98 -17.95 1.34
CA LYS A 145 -28.55 -16.62 1.10
C LYS A 145 -27.46 -15.62 0.73
N MET A 146 -27.67 -14.86 -0.32
CA MET A 146 -26.78 -13.76 -0.73
C MET A 146 -26.81 -12.66 0.34
N LEU A 147 -25.62 -12.25 0.79
CA LEU A 147 -25.45 -11.13 1.70
C LEU A 147 -25.42 -9.81 0.91
N TYR A 148 -25.93 -8.73 1.50
CA TYR A 148 -26.00 -7.40 0.89
C TYR A 148 -26.09 -6.31 1.97
N ASN A 149 -25.75 -5.07 1.62
CA ASN A 149 -25.69 -3.90 2.51
C ASN A 149 -24.91 -4.14 3.82
N CYS A 150 -23.85 -4.96 3.77
CA CYS A 150 -23.14 -5.37 4.98
C CYS A 150 -21.63 -5.53 4.75
N TRP A 151 -20.88 -5.39 5.85
CA TRP A 151 -19.46 -5.70 5.90
C TRP A 151 -19.25 -7.20 6.09
N GLN A 152 -18.22 -7.75 5.44
CA GLN A 152 -17.78 -9.13 5.61
C GLN A 152 -16.25 -9.20 5.61
N THR A 153 -15.71 -10.06 6.47
CA THR A 153 -14.28 -10.40 6.48
C THR A 153 -14.10 -11.82 5.99
N VAL A 154 -13.37 -12.00 4.89
CA VAL A 154 -13.08 -13.31 4.30
C VAL A 154 -11.58 -13.41 4.06
N ASP A 155 -10.95 -14.43 4.64
CA ASP A 155 -9.50 -14.67 4.57
C ASP A 155 -8.66 -13.44 5.00
N GLY A 156 -9.10 -12.75 6.05
CA GLY A 156 -8.46 -11.53 6.56
C GLY A 156 -8.67 -10.26 5.73
N ASN A 157 -9.39 -10.36 4.60
CA ASN A 157 -9.73 -9.21 3.76
C ASN A 157 -11.14 -8.71 4.07
N GLU A 158 -11.32 -7.41 4.15
CA GLU A 158 -12.63 -6.78 4.34
C GLU A 158 -13.28 -6.44 3.00
N TYR A 159 -14.58 -6.71 2.90
CA TYR A 159 -15.45 -6.42 1.77
C TYR A 159 -16.70 -5.71 2.29
N TYR A 160 -17.26 -4.79 1.48
CA TYR A 160 -18.61 -4.29 1.69
C TYR A 160 -19.48 -4.74 0.53
N LEU A 161 -20.62 -5.37 0.84
CA LEU A 161 -21.57 -5.82 -0.16
C LEU A 161 -22.63 -4.74 -0.36
N LEU A 162 -22.80 -4.31 -1.61
CA LEU A 162 -23.77 -3.31 -2.02
C LEU A 162 -25.21 -3.89 -1.99
N GLU A 163 -26.20 -3.05 -2.29
CA GLU A 163 -27.62 -3.44 -2.30
C GLU A 163 -27.92 -4.57 -3.31
N ASP A 164 -27.19 -4.61 -4.43
CA ASP A 164 -27.30 -5.67 -5.43
C ASP A 164 -26.48 -6.93 -5.08
N GLY A 165 -25.81 -6.94 -3.91
CA GLY A 165 -25.00 -8.04 -3.38
C GLY A 165 -23.55 -8.08 -3.87
N LYS A 166 -23.17 -7.22 -4.83
CA LYS A 166 -21.78 -7.18 -5.30
C LYS A 166 -20.88 -6.54 -4.25
N ALA A 167 -19.63 -7.01 -4.16
CA ALA A 167 -18.61 -6.31 -3.42
C ALA A 167 -18.35 -4.93 -4.04
N ALA A 168 -18.27 -3.90 -3.20
CA ALA A 168 -17.92 -2.55 -3.58
C ALA A 168 -16.54 -2.50 -4.25
N VAL A 169 -16.38 -1.66 -5.27
CA VAL A 169 -15.11 -1.39 -5.96
C VAL A 169 -14.91 0.12 -6.06
N GLY A 170 -13.65 0.59 -6.13
CA GLY A 170 -13.36 2.03 -6.24
C GLY A 170 -13.64 2.79 -4.94
N GLU A 171 -14.04 4.06 -5.05
CA GLU A 171 -14.45 4.90 -3.91
C GLU A 171 -15.96 4.79 -3.69
N VAL A 172 -16.37 4.37 -2.50
CA VAL A 172 -17.78 4.27 -2.10
C VAL A 172 -17.99 4.95 -0.75
N GLU A 173 -19.05 5.74 -0.62
CA GLU A 173 -19.46 6.34 0.65
C GLU A 173 -20.35 5.37 1.44
N ILE A 174 -19.88 4.92 2.59
CA ILE A 174 -20.58 3.98 3.48
C ILE A 174 -20.77 4.66 4.83
N ALA A 175 -22.02 4.86 5.23
CA ALA A 175 -22.39 5.55 6.48
C ALA A 175 -21.70 6.93 6.65
N GLY A 176 -21.64 7.72 5.57
CA GLY A 176 -21.02 9.05 5.56
C GLY A 176 -19.49 9.05 5.54
N LYS A 177 -18.85 7.90 5.37
CA LYS A 177 -17.38 7.77 5.28
C LYS A 177 -16.97 7.23 3.91
N LYS A 178 -16.00 7.88 3.27
CA LYS A 178 -15.36 7.39 2.06
C LYS A 178 -14.53 6.14 2.36
N CYS A 179 -14.78 5.07 1.62
CA CYS A 179 -14.06 3.82 1.68
C CYS A 179 -13.51 3.48 0.29
N HIS A 180 -12.38 2.79 0.24
CA HIS A 180 -11.68 2.47 -1.01
C HIS A 180 -11.49 0.97 -1.15
N PHE A 181 -11.79 0.45 -2.34
CA PHE A 181 -11.79 -0.97 -2.63
C PHE A 181 -11.07 -1.26 -3.95
N SER A 182 -10.35 -2.38 -4.00
CA SER A 182 -9.71 -2.85 -5.24
C SER A 182 -10.74 -3.29 -6.28
N SER A 183 -10.30 -3.63 -7.49
CA SER A 183 -11.18 -4.21 -8.52
C SER A 183 -11.81 -5.55 -8.09
N LYS A 184 -11.24 -6.22 -7.09
CA LYS A 184 -11.75 -7.45 -6.47
C LYS A 184 -12.49 -7.20 -5.16
N GLY A 185 -12.80 -5.95 -4.85
CA GLY A 185 -13.58 -5.54 -3.69
C GLY A 185 -12.90 -5.66 -2.34
N VAL A 186 -11.58 -5.84 -2.32
CA VAL A 186 -10.79 -5.84 -1.09
C VAL A 186 -10.60 -4.40 -0.64
N ARG A 187 -11.04 -4.08 0.58
CA ARG A 187 -10.85 -2.76 1.19
C ARG A 187 -9.38 -2.47 1.44
N PHE A 188 -8.96 -1.25 1.19
CA PHE A 188 -7.65 -0.74 1.59
C PHE A 188 -7.73 0.72 2.05
N ALA A 189 -6.72 1.19 2.77
CA ALA A 189 -6.65 2.58 3.22
C ALA A 189 -5.94 3.47 2.18
N LEU A 190 -6.60 4.56 1.79
CA LEU A 190 -5.98 5.67 1.06
C LEU A 190 -5.65 6.79 2.06
N ALA A 191 -4.36 7.10 2.23
CA ALA A 191 -3.93 8.27 3.01
C ALA A 191 -3.41 9.34 2.05
N ASN A 192 -3.96 10.55 2.16
CA ASN A 192 -3.57 11.74 1.41
C ASN A 192 -4.23 12.99 2.06
N PRO A 193 -4.02 14.22 1.58
CA PRO A 193 -4.49 15.42 2.29
C PRO A 193 -6.00 15.51 2.53
N TRP A 194 -6.82 14.72 1.82
CA TRP A 194 -8.28 14.67 1.97
C TRP A 194 -8.81 13.36 2.56
N ASN A 195 -7.94 12.40 2.86
CA ASN A 195 -8.29 11.14 3.53
C ASN A 195 -7.40 10.91 4.74
N SER A 196 -7.96 11.10 5.93
CA SER A 196 -7.28 10.81 7.18
C SER A 196 -7.22 9.31 7.47
N VAL A 197 -6.16 8.88 8.13
CA VAL A 197 -5.94 7.51 8.57
C VAL A 197 -5.63 7.45 10.05
N GLU A 198 -5.99 6.33 10.66
CA GLU A 198 -5.61 6.00 12.03
C GLU A 198 -4.17 5.50 12.07
N VAL A 199 -3.50 5.73 13.21
CA VAL A 199 -2.16 5.21 13.45
C VAL A 199 -2.28 3.73 13.80
N THR A 200 -1.56 2.89 13.08
CA THR A 200 -1.50 1.44 13.30
C THR A 200 -1.04 1.13 14.73
N ASP A 201 -1.65 0.09 15.32
CA ASP A 201 -1.19 -0.46 16.59
C ASP A 201 0.25 -0.96 16.47
N THR A 202 1.10 -0.50 17.38
CA THR A 202 2.50 -0.93 17.51
C THR A 202 2.68 -2.44 17.67
N SER A 203 1.68 -3.17 18.17
CA SER A 203 1.72 -4.65 18.28
C SER A 203 1.80 -5.36 16.92
N LEU A 204 1.43 -4.66 15.83
CA LEU A 204 1.47 -5.16 14.46
C LEU A 204 2.77 -4.80 13.74
N LEU A 205 3.67 -4.05 14.38
CA LEU A 205 4.92 -3.58 13.79
C LEU A 205 6.08 -4.52 14.10
N VAL A 206 6.94 -4.71 13.10
CA VAL A 206 8.17 -5.47 13.19
C VAL A 206 9.34 -4.55 12.85
N LYS A 207 10.43 -4.69 13.62
CA LYS A 207 11.69 -3.98 13.38
C LYS A 207 12.48 -4.68 12.27
N LEU A 208 12.90 -3.90 11.28
CA LEU A 208 13.79 -4.36 10.23
C LEU A 208 15.18 -4.66 10.80
N PRO A 209 15.90 -5.67 10.26
CA PRO A 209 17.29 -5.89 10.61
C PRO A 209 18.12 -4.63 10.33
N SER A 210 19.15 -4.36 11.14
CA SER A 210 19.95 -3.13 11.06
C SER A 210 20.65 -2.93 9.72
N ALA A 211 20.88 -4.01 8.96
CA ALA A 211 21.43 -3.97 7.60
C ALA A 211 20.45 -3.36 6.57
N TYR A 212 19.14 -3.40 6.84
CA TYR A 212 18.11 -2.99 5.91
C TYR A 212 17.30 -1.77 6.39
N GLY A 213 17.31 -1.46 7.69
CA GLY A 213 16.51 -0.37 8.20
C GLY A 213 17.09 0.35 9.42
N HIS A 214 16.75 1.63 9.51
CA HIS A 214 17.19 2.51 10.59
C HIS A 214 16.76 1.98 11.97
N GLU A 215 17.64 2.05 12.96
CA GLU A 215 17.45 1.36 14.25
C GLU A 215 16.13 1.69 14.96
N THR A 216 15.69 2.94 14.91
CA THR A 216 14.45 3.42 15.55
C THR A 216 13.34 3.78 14.57
N LYS A 217 13.62 3.76 13.26
CA LYS A 217 12.67 4.22 12.22
C LYS A 217 12.33 3.13 11.20
N GLY A 218 13.09 2.05 11.14
CA GLY A 218 12.81 0.87 10.31
C GLY A 218 11.80 -0.05 10.97
N LEU A 219 10.62 0.46 11.32
CA LEU A 219 9.47 -0.33 11.76
C LEU A 219 8.49 -0.45 10.60
N VAL A 220 7.98 -1.64 10.31
CA VAL A 220 6.99 -1.85 9.25
C VAL A 220 5.88 -2.77 9.74
N HIS A 221 4.71 -2.70 9.13
CA HIS A 221 3.64 -3.66 9.44
C HIS A 221 4.09 -5.08 9.11
N LYS A 222 3.81 -6.04 9.99
CA LYS A 222 4.24 -7.45 9.85
C LYS A 222 3.85 -8.07 8.51
N ASP A 223 2.71 -7.67 7.97
CA ASP A 223 2.15 -8.21 6.73
C ASP A 223 2.95 -7.83 5.47
N CYS A 224 3.72 -6.74 5.52
CA CYS A 224 4.58 -6.33 4.40
C CYS A 224 6.06 -6.74 4.58
N TYR A 225 6.43 -7.26 5.76
CA TYR A 225 7.82 -7.52 6.11
C TYR A 225 8.50 -8.48 5.13
N ASN A 226 7.90 -9.66 4.90
CA ASN A 226 8.52 -10.68 4.05
C ASN A 226 8.68 -10.20 2.60
N ASP A 227 7.69 -9.47 2.08
CA ASP A 227 7.73 -8.95 0.73
C ASP A 227 8.73 -7.79 0.58
N LEU A 228 8.85 -6.93 1.59
CA LEU A 228 9.89 -5.89 1.63
C LEU A 228 11.29 -6.50 1.64
N MET A 229 11.54 -7.50 2.49
CA MET A 229 12.83 -8.19 2.53
C MET A 229 13.17 -8.83 1.19
N ALA A 230 12.20 -9.54 0.58
CA ALA A 230 12.38 -10.13 -0.74
C ALA A 230 12.65 -9.09 -1.83
N MET A 231 12.02 -7.90 -1.75
CA MET A 231 12.26 -6.80 -2.68
C MET A 231 13.69 -6.26 -2.54
N MET A 232 14.16 -6.04 -1.31
CA MET A 232 15.50 -5.51 -1.05
C MET A 232 16.60 -6.51 -1.47
N ASP A 233 16.42 -7.81 -1.18
CA ASP A 233 17.34 -8.87 -1.61
C ASP A 233 17.38 -9.02 -3.15
N ALA A 234 16.21 -8.92 -3.79
CA ALA A 234 16.12 -8.96 -5.24
C ALA A 234 16.80 -7.75 -5.89
N CYS A 235 16.66 -6.55 -5.31
CA CYS A 235 17.38 -5.36 -5.75
C CYS A 235 18.89 -5.59 -5.70
N TYR A 236 19.41 -6.06 -4.57
CA TYR A 236 20.85 -6.34 -4.43
C TYR A 236 21.33 -7.38 -5.44
N SER A 237 20.64 -8.52 -5.54
CA SER A 237 21.05 -9.62 -6.43
C SER A 237 21.09 -9.23 -7.91
N GLN A 238 20.24 -8.30 -8.35
CA GLN A 238 20.14 -7.89 -9.76
C GLN A 238 20.97 -6.66 -10.11
N THR A 239 21.30 -5.81 -9.13
CA THR A 239 21.98 -4.52 -9.38
C THR A 239 23.35 -4.42 -8.72
N GLY A 240 23.62 -5.24 -7.71
CA GLY A 240 24.78 -5.12 -6.82
C GLY A 240 24.74 -3.88 -5.92
N ARG A 241 23.57 -3.25 -5.75
CA ARG A 241 23.37 -2.04 -4.93
C ARG A 241 22.69 -2.37 -3.61
N ASP A 242 23.24 -1.82 -2.53
CA ASP A 242 22.61 -1.83 -1.22
C ASP A 242 21.60 -0.69 -1.12
N VAL A 243 20.36 -1.03 -0.80
CA VAL A 243 19.27 -0.09 -0.52
C VAL A 243 18.88 -0.16 0.95
N TYR A 244 18.35 0.92 1.50
CA TYR A 244 18.15 1.05 2.94
C TYR A 244 16.87 1.82 3.29
N VAL A 245 16.11 1.31 4.25
CA VAL A 245 14.90 1.96 4.78
C VAL A 245 15.29 2.97 5.87
N ILE A 246 15.23 4.26 5.54
CA ILE A 246 15.52 5.30 6.52
C ILE A 246 14.29 5.69 7.36
N SER A 247 13.09 5.40 6.88
CA SER A 247 11.83 5.66 7.59
C SER A 247 10.73 4.70 7.15
N GLY A 248 10.24 3.88 8.08
CA GLY A 248 9.01 3.12 7.98
C GLY A 248 7.89 3.81 8.77
N HIS A 249 7.27 3.10 9.71
CA HIS A 249 6.18 3.60 10.54
C HIS A 249 6.53 4.88 11.31
N ARG A 250 5.57 5.81 11.37
CA ARG A 250 5.66 7.06 12.13
C ARG A 250 4.45 7.19 13.04
N THR A 251 4.69 7.49 14.33
CA THR A 251 3.61 7.90 15.23
C THR A 251 3.05 9.26 14.83
N TYR A 252 1.84 9.60 15.30
CA TYR A 252 1.25 10.92 15.10
C TYR A 252 2.20 12.05 15.50
N ASN A 253 2.80 11.96 16.69
CA ASN A 253 3.68 13.02 17.22
C ASN A 253 4.99 13.14 16.41
N TYR A 254 5.54 12.02 15.93
CA TYR A 254 6.72 12.06 15.07
C TYR A 254 6.40 12.76 13.74
N GLN A 255 5.27 12.42 13.11
CA GLN A 255 4.82 13.10 11.89
C GLN A 255 4.57 14.59 12.14
N LYS A 256 3.97 14.95 13.28
CA LYS A 256 3.77 16.35 13.69
C LYS A 256 5.08 17.12 13.78
N ASN A 257 6.10 16.54 14.41
CA ASN A 257 7.39 17.20 14.52
C ASN A 257 8.07 17.38 13.16
N ASN A 258 7.96 16.40 12.25
CA ASN A 258 8.47 16.54 10.90
C ASN A 258 7.74 17.64 10.11
N TYR A 259 6.41 17.67 10.21
CA TYR A 259 5.59 18.69 9.56
C TYR A 259 5.95 20.09 10.07
N GLU A 260 5.99 20.29 11.38
CA GLU A 260 6.35 21.59 11.98
C GLU A 260 7.78 22.04 11.64
N ARG A 261 8.73 21.09 11.52
CA ARG A 261 10.08 21.40 11.04
C ARG A 261 10.04 21.90 9.60
N GLN A 262 9.25 21.26 8.74
CA GLN A 262 9.10 21.69 7.35
C GLN A 262 8.40 23.06 7.24
N VAL A 263 7.38 23.32 8.07
CA VAL A 263 6.77 24.65 8.17
C VAL A 263 7.81 25.70 8.57
N SER A 264 8.66 25.36 9.55
CA SER A 264 9.72 26.27 10.03
C SER A 264 10.73 26.64 8.94
N VAL A 265 11.03 25.71 8.01
CA VAL A 265 11.89 25.98 6.85
C VAL A 265 11.32 27.13 6.01
N TYR A 266 10.03 27.10 5.70
CA TYR A 266 9.38 28.14 4.90
C TYR A 266 9.15 29.43 5.70
N THR A 267 8.79 29.37 6.98
CA THR A 267 8.67 30.61 7.78
C THR A 267 10.01 31.34 7.89
N ASN A 268 11.13 30.62 8.00
CA ASN A 268 12.47 31.19 8.03
C ASN A 268 12.90 31.80 6.68
N GLN A 269 12.23 31.46 5.59
CA GLN A 269 12.39 32.08 4.28
C GLN A 269 11.51 33.33 4.10
N GLY A 270 10.69 33.68 5.09
CA GLY A 270 9.86 34.88 5.09
C GLY A 270 8.40 34.67 4.65
N TYR A 271 7.97 33.42 4.44
CA TYR A 271 6.56 33.12 4.16
C TYR A 271 5.69 33.32 5.41
N SER A 272 4.42 33.69 5.22
CA SER A 272 3.45 33.68 6.33
C SER A 272 3.27 32.25 6.84
N ARG A 273 2.80 32.10 8.09
CA ARG A 273 2.53 30.77 8.66
C ARG A 273 1.58 29.93 7.79
N SER A 274 0.51 30.53 7.28
CA SER A 274 -0.47 29.84 6.43
C SER A 274 0.13 29.38 5.10
N GLU A 275 0.98 30.20 4.48
CA GLU A 275 1.64 29.83 3.23
C GLU A 275 2.74 28.78 3.46
N ALA A 276 3.47 28.90 4.57
CA ALA A 276 4.45 27.90 5.00
C ALA A 276 3.81 26.53 5.28
N GLU A 277 2.64 26.50 5.91
CA GLU A 277 1.84 25.28 6.11
C GLU A 277 1.41 24.68 4.78
N ARG A 278 0.88 25.50 3.87
CA ARG A 278 0.49 25.06 2.52
C ARG A 278 1.67 24.43 1.76
N LEU A 279 2.83 25.10 1.73
CA LEU A 279 4.03 24.62 1.05
C LEU A 279 4.67 23.40 1.75
N ALA A 280 4.61 23.33 3.07
CA ALA A 280 5.09 22.19 3.83
C ALA A 280 4.26 20.93 3.56
N ALA A 281 2.94 21.07 3.47
CA ALA A 281 2.02 19.97 3.19
C ALA A 281 2.24 19.33 1.81
N GLU A 282 2.89 20.03 0.86
CA GLU A 282 3.25 19.46 -0.45
C GLU A 282 4.44 18.48 -0.37
N TRP A 283 5.16 18.40 0.75
CA TRP A 283 6.30 17.49 0.94
C TRP A 283 6.11 16.57 2.15
N VAL A 284 5.58 17.11 3.25
CA VAL A 284 5.36 16.35 4.48
C VAL A 284 3.88 16.34 4.77
N ALA A 285 3.26 15.16 4.64
CA ALA A 285 1.84 14.99 4.94
C ALA A 285 1.49 15.52 6.34
N VAL A 286 0.34 16.19 6.43
CA VAL A 286 -0.23 16.68 7.68
C VAL A 286 -0.43 15.47 8.64
N PRO A 287 -0.14 15.58 9.95
CA PRO A 287 -0.35 14.48 10.88
C PRO A 287 -1.77 13.91 10.80
N GLY A 288 -1.90 12.59 10.76
CA GLY A 288 -3.17 11.92 10.49
C GLY A 288 -3.50 11.70 9.01
N THR A 289 -2.68 12.20 8.06
CA THR A 289 -2.85 11.94 6.61
C THR A 289 -1.63 11.26 5.98
N SER A 290 -0.61 10.92 6.79
CA SER A 290 0.60 10.25 6.34
C SER A 290 0.42 8.74 6.23
N GLU A 291 0.81 8.14 5.10
CA GLU A 291 0.79 6.68 4.93
C GLU A 291 1.74 5.96 5.91
N HIS A 292 2.76 6.63 6.43
CA HIS A 292 3.64 6.05 7.45
C HIS A 292 2.90 5.75 8.76
N HIS A 293 1.73 6.35 9.01
CA HIS A 293 0.88 5.97 10.15
C HIS A 293 0.37 4.54 10.05
N LEU A 294 0.20 4.02 8.83
CA LEU A 294 -0.30 2.67 8.60
C LEU A 294 0.76 1.59 8.83
N GLY A 295 2.05 1.96 8.81
CA GLY A 295 3.18 1.02 8.80
C GLY A 295 3.41 0.33 7.44
N TYR A 296 2.65 0.71 6.41
CA TYR A 296 2.74 0.17 5.04
C TYR A 296 3.52 1.08 4.08
N ALA A 297 4.09 2.18 4.55
CA ALA A 297 4.94 3.06 3.75
C ALA A 297 6.38 3.04 4.24
N VAL A 298 7.31 3.04 3.30
CA VAL A 298 8.76 3.06 3.55
C VAL A 298 9.46 4.07 2.64
N ASP A 299 10.37 4.84 3.23
CA ASP A 299 11.34 5.67 2.50
C ASP A 299 12.62 4.88 2.30
N ILE A 300 12.89 4.52 1.04
CA ILE A 300 14.04 3.72 0.63
C ILE A 300 15.04 4.60 -0.12
N ILE A 301 16.31 4.51 0.29
CA ILE A 301 17.44 5.11 -0.44
C ILE A 301 18.29 4.02 -1.08
N ASP A 302 19.01 4.35 -2.14
CA ASP A 302 20.24 3.63 -2.53
C ASP A 302 21.41 4.26 -1.77
N THR A 303 22.20 3.44 -1.08
CA THR A 303 23.24 3.88 -0.12
C THR A 303 24.43 4.64 -0.76
N GLU A 304 24.44 4.86 -2.08
CA GLU A 304 25.33 5.84 -2.71
C GLU A 304 25.04 7.27 -2.24
N ILE A 305 23.76 7.58 -2.01
CA ILE A 305 23.29 8.88 -1.55
C ILE A 305 22.40 8.63 -0.33
N TRP A 306 22.75 9.20 0.81
CA TRP A 306 22.02 8.96 2.06
C TRP A 306 20.84 9.93 2.28
N ASP A 307 20.72 10.91 1.40
CA ASP A 307 19.70 11.94 1.45
C ASP A 307 18.43 11.54 0.67
N LEU A 308 17.28 12.02 1.16
CA LEU A 308 15.99 11.94 0.46
C LEU A 308 15.90 13.04 -0.60
N VAL A 309 16.64 12.87 -1.70
CA VAL A 309 16.76 13.84 -2.80
C VAL A 309 16.26 13.24 -4.11
N GLU A 310 15.83 14.08 -5.06
CA GLU A 310 15.36 13.61 -6.37
C GLU A 310 16.43 12.79 -7.11
N GLU A 311 17.72 13.11 -6.89
CA GLU A 311 18.87 12.41 -7.47
C GLU A 311 18.91 10.91 -7.15
N GLN A 312 18.18 10.43 -6.13
CA GLN A 312 17.96 9.01 -5.88
C GLN A 312 17.50 8.27 -7.15
N GLU A 313 16.65 8.88 -7.99
CA GLU A 313 16.14 8.27 -9.23
C GLU A 313 17.23 7.92 -10.25
N THR A 314 18.43 8.51 -10.10
CA THR A 314 19.56 8.29 -11.01
C THR A 314 20.38 7.05 -10.62
N LEU A 315 20.20 6.56 -9.39
CA LEU A 315 20.94 5.45 -8.84
C LEU A 315 20.33 4.11 -9.29
N LYS A 316 21.19 3.12 -9.53
CA LYS A 316 20.78 1.84 -10.11
C LYS A 316 19.81 1.06 -9.23
N GLY A 317 20.03 1.07 -7.90
CA GLY A 317 19.14 0.39 -6.97
C GLY A 317 17.75 1.01 -7.02
N GLN A 318 17.70 2.34 -7.08
CA GLN A 318 16.43 3.04 -7.14
C GLN A 318 15.68 2.90 -8.48
N GLN A 319 16.39 2.96 -9.61
CA GLN A 319 15.80 2.65 -10.91
C GLN A 319 15.21 1.24 -10.95
N TRP A 320 15.87 0.28 -10.28
CA TRP A 320 15.35 -1.08 -10.17
C TRP A 320 14.09 -1.12 -9.30
N LEU A 321 14.07 -0.47 -8.14
CA LEU A 321 12.89 -0.40 -7.27
C LEU A 321 11.70 0.23 -8.00
N MET A 322 11.87 1.39 -8.63
CA MET A 322 10.82 2.07 -9.41
C MET A 322 10.23 1.17 -10.52
N ALA A 323 11.03 0.28 -11.11
CA ALA A 323 10.59 -0.62 -12.17
C ALA A 323 10.01 -1.97 -11.67
N ASN A 324 10.31 -2.38 -10.43
CA ASN A 324 10.06 -3.75 -9.96
C ASN A 324 9.30 -3.85 -8.63
N SER A 325 9.12 -2.76 -7.88
CA SER A 325 8.53 -2.78 -6.54
C SER A 325 7.15 -3.45 -6.51
N TRP A 326 6.37 -3.30 -7.59
CA TRP A 326 5.01 -3.82 -7.71
C TRP A 326 4.95 -5.35 -7.61
N LYS A 327 6.01 -6.05 -8.04
CA LYS A 327 6.14 -7.51 -7.93
C LYS A 327 6.12 -8.00 -6.49
N TYR A 328 6.45 -7.09 -5.56
CA TYR A 328 6.51 -7.32 -4.12
C TYR A 328 5.40 -6.57 -3.40
N GLY A 329 4.37 -6.10 -4.10
CA GLY A 329 3.24 -5.41 -3.49
C GLY A 329 3.49 -3.93 -3.18
N PHE A 330 4.59 -3.34 -3.63
CA PHE A 330 4.91 -1.92 -3.40
C PHE A 330 4.74 -1.08 -4.66
N ILE A 331 4.22 0.13 -4.56
CA ILE A 331 4.21 1.11 -5.65
C ILE A 331 5.12 2.29 -5.32
N LEU A 332 5.71 2.91 -6.34
CA LEU A 332 6.22 4.27 -6.22
C LEU A 332 5.02 5.20 -6.03
N ARG A 333 4.83 5.71 -4.81
CA ARG A 333 3.56 6.33 -4.41
C ARG A 333 3.34 7.71 -5.00
N TYR A 334 4.41 8.48 -5.15
CA TYR A 334 4.38 9.86 -5.63
C TYR A 334 5.29 10.04 -6.86
N PRO A 335 4.83 9.65 -8.07
CA PRO A 335 5.56 9.86 -9.31
C PRO A 335 5.70 11.35 -9.70
N LYS A 336 6.48 11.60 -10.76
CA LYS A 336 6.63 12.96 -11.31
C LYS A 336 5.31 13.49 -11.86
N ASN A 337 5.07 14.79 -11.64
CA ASN A 337 3.93 15.52 -12.16
C ASN A 337 2.56 15.01 -11.69
N THR A 338 2.48 14.34 -10.54
CA THR A 338 1.20 13.82 -10.00
C THR A 338 0.70 14.57 -8.77
N LYS A 339 1.38 15.64 -8.32
CA LYS A 339 1.04 16.38 -7.10
C LYS A 339 -0.40 16.86 -7.06
N ASP A 340 -0.95 17.33 -8.18
CA ASP A 340 -2.32 17.82 -8.23
C ASP A 340 -3.35 16.71 -7.93
N GLU A 341 -2.95 15.45 -8.13
CA GLU A 341 -3.77 14.28 -7.81
C GLU A 341 -3.42 13.62 -6.47
N THR A 342 -2.15 13.57 -6.07
CA THR A 342 -1.70 12.89 -4.84
C THR A 342 -1.61 13.83 -3.63
N GLY A 343 -1.52 15.14 -3.89
CA GLY A 343 -1.27 16.19 -2.90
C GLY A 343 0.19 16.33 -2.46
N ILE A 344 1.08 15.45 -2.94
CA ILE A 344 2.50 15.39 -2.52
C ILE A 344 3.40 15.50 -3.76
N ASN A 345 4.52 16.22 -3.63
CA ASN A 345 5.55 16.36 -4.65
C ASN A 345 6.20 15.01 -5.00
N TYR A 346 7.03 15.01 -6.04
CA TYR A 346 7.74 13.81 -6.47
C TYR A 346 8.69 13.32 -5.37
N GLU A 347 8.55 12.05 -4.98
CA GLU A 347 9.37 11.41 -3.97
C GLU A 347 9.86 10.04 -4.47
N PRO A 348 11.04 9.96 -5.13
CA PRO A 348 11.58 8.68 -5.62
C PRO A 348 11.81 7.64 -4.53
N TRP A 349 11.90 8.07 -3.27
CA TRP A 349 12.14 7.23 -2.10
C TRP A 349 10.88 6.62 -1.49
N HIS A 350 9.69 7.19 -1.69
CA HIS A 350 8.49 6.78 -0.95
C HIS A 350 7.76 5.64 -1.66
N TYR A 351 7.78 4.47 -1.04
CA TYR A 351 7.10 3.26 -1.51
C TYR A 351 5.94 2.86 -0.59
N ARG A 352 4.78 2.60 -1.19
CA ARG A 352 3.56 2.18 -0.49
C ARG A 352 3.23 0.72 -0.77
N TYR A 353 3.09 -0.08 0.28
CA TYR A 353 2.59 -1.45 0.21
C TYR A 353 1.07 -1.49 0.05
N LEU A 354 0.60 -2.27 -0.92
CA LEU A 354 -0.81 -2.52 -1.25
C LEU A 354 -1.15 -4.02 -1.30
N GLY A 355 -0.16 -4.90 -1.14
CA GLY A 355 -0.27 -6.31 -1.55
C GLY A 355 0.00 -6.49 -3.05
N LYS A 356 0.37 -7.70 -3.46
CA LYS A 356 0.89 -7.98 -4.81
C LYS A 356 -0.15 -7.76 -5.90
N GLU A 357 -1.38 -8.18 -5.64
CA GLU A 357 -2.49 -8.10 -6.59
C GLU A 357 -2.83 -6.64 -6.90
N LEU A 358 -3.12 -5.84 -5.86
CA LEU A 358 -3.48 -4.43 -6.03
C LEU A 358 -2.29 -3.60 -6.55
N ALA A 359 -1.07 -3.84 -6.07
CA ALA A 359 0.10 -3.14 -6.60
C ALA A 359 0.33 -3.42 -8.08
N LYS A 360 0.07 -4.66 -8.53
CA LYS A 360 0.12 -5.03 -9.94
C LYS A 360 -0.96 -4.30 -10.74
N GLU A 361 -2.20 -4.26 -10.26
CA GLU A 361 -3.30 -3.54 -10.93
C GLU A 361 -2.97 -2.05 -11.11
N VAL A 362 -2.49 -1.40 -10.05
CA VAL A 362 -2.07 0.01 -10.10
C VAL A 362 -0.91 0.19 -11.09
N TYR A 363 0.11 -0.67 -11.03
CA TYR A 363 1.24 -0.61 -11.94
C TYR A 363 0.84 -0.78 -13.41
N ASP A 364 0.05 -1.80 -13.73
CA ASP A 364 -0.42 -2.09 -15.08
C ASP A 364 -1.27 -0.94 -15.66
N SER A 365 -2.02 -0.24 -14.80
CA SER A 365 -2.84 0.92 -15.21
C SER A 365 -2.02 2.13 -15.63
N GLY A 366 -0.77 2.25 -15.13
CA GLY A 366 0.06 3.44 -15.31
C GLY A 366 -0.45 4.70 -14.58
N LEU A 367 -1.41 4.55 -13.67
CA LEU A 367 -2.02 5.63 -12.89
C LEU A 367 -1.41 5.73 -11.49
N THR A 368 -1.69 6.85 -10.81
CA THR A 368 -1.52 6.94 -9.36
C THR A 368 -2.53 6.03 -8.64
N LEU A 369 -2.39 5.84 -7.32
CA LEU A 369 -3.39 5.10 -6.56
C LEU A 369 -4.76 5.79 -6.62
N GLU A 370 -4.80 7.12 -6.52
CA GLU A 370 -6.03 7.91 -6.67
C GLU A 370 -6.64 7.78 -8.08
N GLY A 371 -5.82 7.87 -9.12
CA GLY A 371 -6.27 7.74 -10.50
C GLY A 371 -6.80 6.35 -10.78
N TYR A 372 -6.14 5.32 -10.25
CA TYR A 372 -6.59 3.92 -10.32
C TYR A 372 -7.96 3.75 -9.68
N ILE A 373 -8.14 4.24 -8.44
CA ILE A 373 -9.44 4.17 -7.74
C ILE A 373 -10.56 4.82 -8.56
N LYS A 374 -10.32 6.03 -9.09
CA LYS A 374 -11.31 6.73 -9.93
C LYS A 374 -11.62 5.98 -11.22
N SER A 375 -10.69 5.20 -11.75
CA SER A 375 -10.90 4.43 -12.98
C SER A 375 -11.83 3.22 -12.80
N LEU A 376 -12.06 2.79 -11.54
CA LEU A 376 -12.94 1.66 -11.22
C LEU A 376 -14.43 2.02 -11.17
N GLY A 377 -14.78 3.31 -11.19
CA GLY A 377 -16.17 3.78 -11.10
C GLY A 377 -16.26 5.29 -11.02
#